data_AF-A0A2J8PSF4-F1
#
_entry.id   AF-A0A2J8PSF4-F1
#
_cell.length_a   1.000
_cell.length_b   1.000
_cell.length_c   1.000
_cell.angle_alpha   90.00
_cell.angle_beta   90.00
_cell.angle_gamma   90.00
#
_symmetry.space_group_name_H-M   'P 1'
#
loop_
_entity.id
_entity.type
_entity.pdbx_description
1 polymer ?
#
loop_
_entity_poly.entity_id
_entity_poly.type
_entity_poly.pdbx_seq_one_letter_code
_entity_poly.pdbx_strand_id
1 'polypeptide(L)'
;TVNSPSTTPPTVTTNMPVTNRIDKQRNDGIIYRISVVIQNILRHPEVKVQSKVAEWLNSTFQNWNYTVYVVNISFHLSAGEDKIKVKRSLEDEPRLVLWALLVYNATNNTNLEGKIIQQKLLKNNESLDEGLRLHTVNVRQLSHCLAMEEPKGYYWPSIQPSEYVLPCLDKPGFSASRTCFYNATNPLVTYWGPVDISNCLKEANEVANQILNLTADGQNLTSANITNIVEQVKRIVNKEENIDITLGSTLMNIFSNILSSSDSDLLESSSEALKTIDELAFKIDLNSTSHVNITTRNLALGVSSLLPGTNAISNFSIGLPSNNESYFQLLSFTTCFEKTSKSAADGF
;
A
#
# COMPACT_ATOMS: atom_id res chain seq x y z
N THR A 1 -31.53 -7.10 -26.48
CA THR A 1 -31.33 -7.67 -25.12
C THR A 1 -30.30 -6.80 -24.44
N VAL A 2 -30.72 -5.92 -23.53
CA VAL A 2 -29.85 -4.95 -22.86
C VAL A 2 -29.54 -5.51 -21.47
N ASN A 3 -28.27 -5.76 -21.18
CA ASN A 3 -27.81 -6.19 -19.85
C ASN A 3 -27.77 -4.97 -18.92
N SER A 4 -28.51 -5.03 -17.81
CA SER A 4 -28.46 -4.03 -16.73
C SER A 4 -27.20 -4.21 -15.87
N PRO A 5 -26.54 -3.12 -15.42
CA PRO A 5 -25.35 -3.22 -14.56
C PRO A 5 -25.74 -3.59 -13.13
N SER A 6 -25.05 -4.58 -12.55
CA SER A 6 -25.13 -4.90 -11.13
C SER A 6 -24.57 -3.74 -10.32
N THR A 7 -25.43 -3.00 -9.63
CA THR A 7 -25.03 -1.88 -8.76
C THR A 7 -24.71 -2.44 -7.38
N THR A 8 -23.46 -2.30 -6.95
CA THR A 8 -23.03 -2.54 -5.57
C THR A 8 -23.86 -1.68 -4.60
N PRO A 9 -24.31 -2.21 -3.44
CA PRO A 9 -25.07 -1.42 -2.48
C PRO A 9 -24.23 -0.26 -1.94
N PRO A 10 -24.82 0.93 -1.70
CA PRO A 10 -24.08 2.07 -1.18
C PRO A 10 -23.68 1.81 0.28
N THR A 11 -22.37 1.79 0.55
CA THR A 11 -21.84 1.91 1.90
C THR A 11 -22.07 3.33 2.37
N VAL A 12 -23.14 3.55 3.15
CA VAL A 12 -23.38 4.85 3.81
C VAL A 12 -22.56 4.89 5.09
N THR A 13 -21.36 5.46 5.00
CA THR A 13 -20.55 5.79 6.17
C THR A 13 -21.14 7.04 6.81
N THR A 14 -22.00 6.86 7.81
CA THR A 14 -22.46 7.98 8.63
C THR A 14 -21.30 8.40 9.52
N ASN A 15 -20.52 9.39 9.06
CA ASN A 15 -19.53 10.07 9.90
C ASN A 15 -20.30 10.78 11.02
N MET A 16 -20.39 10.14 12.18
CA MET A 16 -20.80 10.82 13.40
C MET A 16 -19.85 12.01 13.65
N PRO A 17 -20.32 13.09 14.30
CA PRO A 17 -19.47 14.22 14.61
C PRO A 17 -18.32 13.73 15.49
N VAL A 18 -17.12 13.76 14.92
CA VAL A 18 -15.87 13.56 15.64
C VAL A 18 -15.83 14.64 16.71
N THR A 19 -16.07 14.27 17.98
CA THR A 19 -15.60 15.08 19.09
C THR A 19 -14.09 15.14 18.96
N ASN A 20 -13.60 16.29 18.48
CA ASN A 20 -12.19 16.62 18.33
C ASN A 20 -11.37 16.11 19.52
N ARG A 21 -10.59 15.06 19.28
CA ARG A 21 -9.38 14.80 20.06
C ARG A 21 -8.30 14.30 19.10
N ILE A 22 -7.53 15.25 18.60
CA ILE A 22 -6.23 15.02 17.96
C ILE A 22 -5.26 14.67 19.10
N ASP A 23 -5.44 13.49 19.69
CA ASP A 23 -4.43 12.88 20.55
C ASP A 23 -4.05 11.57 19.85
N LYS A 24 -2.86 11.59 19.26
CA LYS A 24 -2.04 10.46 18.81
C LYS A 24 -2.59 9.14 19.36
N GLN A 25 -3.17 8.30 18.50
CA GLN A 25 -3.74 7.00 18.83
C GLN A 25 -2.67 6.16 19.55
N ARG A 26 -2.67 6.18 20.89
CA ARG A 26 -1.93 5.21 21.69
C ARG A 26 -2.66 3.89 21.47
N ASN A 27 -1.98 2.93 20.87
CA ASN A 27 -2.45 1.59 20.55
C ASN A 27 -2.74 0.70 21.79
N ASP A 28 -3.12 1.29 22.93
CA ASP A 28 -3.16 0.60 24.23
C ASP A 28 -4.58 0.19 24.66
N GLY A 29 -5.59 0.31 23.79
CA GLY A 29 -6.97 -0.06 24.08
C GLY A 29 -7.33 -1.48 23.63
N ILE A 30 -8.10 -2.24 24.44
CA ILE A 30 -8.60 -3.57 24.08
C ILE A 30 -9.82 -3.41 23.16
N ILE A 31 -9.81 -4.09 22.01
CA ILE A 31 -10.84 -3.94 21.00
C ILE A 31 -11.80 -5.14 21.04
N TYR A 32 -13.09 -4.88 20.98
CA TYR A 32 -14.13 -5.90 20.90
C TYR A 32 -14.97 -5.68 19.65
N ARG A 33 -15.25 -6.77 18.93
CA ARG A 33 -16.28 -6.80 17.91
C ARG A 33 -17.57 -7.35 18.53
N ILE A 34 -18.62 -6.55 18.46
CA ILE A 34 -19.95 -6.98 18.88
C ILE A 34 -20.84 -7.24 17.67
N SER A 35 -21.68 -8.26 17.78
CA SER A 35 -22.76 -8.55 16.84
C SER A 35 -24.07 -8.52 17.62
N VAL A 36 -24.94 -7.57 17.29
CA VAL A 36 -26.25 -7.41 17.92
C VAL A 36 -27.34 -7.76 16.93
N VAL A 37 -28.31 -8.56 17.38
CA VAL A 37 -29.52 -8.90 16.63
C VAL A 37 -30.66 -8.09 17.25
N ILE A 38 -31.22 -7.17 16.47
CA ILE A 38 -32.30 -6.28 16.90
C ILE A 38 -33.60 -6.71 16.24
N GLN A 39 -34.62 -6.88 17.06
CA GLN A 39 -36.00 -7.10 16.65
C GLN A 39 -36.65 -5.74 16.39
N ASN A 40 -37.14 -5.52 15.17
CA ASN A 40 -37.69 -4.24 14.74
C ASN A 40 -39.21 -4.34 14.58
N ILE A 41 -39.92 -4.22 15.70
CA ILE A 41 -41.38 -4.45 15.80
C ILE A 41 -42.15 -3.45 14.94
N LEU A 42 -41.72 -2.18 14.96
CA LEU A 42 -42.37 -1.09 14.22
C LEU A 42 -41.86 -0.92 12.79
N ARG A 43 -40.95 -1.80 12.32
CA ARG A 43 -40.40 -1.80 10.95
C ARG A 43 -39.78 -0.47 10.53
N HIS A 44 -39.03 0.17 11.43
CA HIS A 44 -38.27 1.38 11.14
C HIS A 44 -37.25 1.14 10.01
N PRO A 45 -36.94 2.16 9.18
CA PRO A 45 -35.90 2.03 8.15
C PRO A 45 -34.53 1.78 8.79
N GLU A 46 -33.66 1.05 8.08
CA GLU A 46 -32.34 0.65 8.56
C GLU A 46 -31.54 1.83 9.14
N VAL A 47 -31.45 2.95 8.42
CA VAL A 47 -30.73 4.15 8.87
C VAL A 47 -31.21 4.64 10.25
N LYS A 48 -32.53 4.61 10.51
CA LYS A 48 -33.09 4.99 11.80
C LYS A 48 -32.72 3.98 12.89
N VAL A 49 -32.76 2.68 12.57
CA VAL A 49 -32.36 1.62 13.49
C VAL A 49 -30.88 1.75 13.87
N GLN A 50 -29.99 1.99 12.91
CA GLN A 50 -28.55 2.17 13.19
C GLN A 50 -28.27 3.39 14.06
N SER A 51 -28.92 4.53 13.80
CA SER A 51 -28.79 5.71 14.66
C SER A 51 -29.23 5.42 16.10
N LYS A 52 -30.39 4.77 16.27
CA LYS A 52 -30.93 4.43 17.59
C LYS A 52 -30.06 3.42 18.34
N VAL A 53 -29.53 2.41 17.64
CA VAL A 53 -28.61 1.45 18.25
C VAL A 53 -27.29 2.12 18.61
N ALA A 54 -26.78 3.06 17.83
CA ALA A 54 -25.57 3.82 18.16
C ALA A 54 -25.77 4.69 19.41
N GLU A 55 -26.88 5.43 19.49
CA GLU A 55 -27.28 6.21 20.67
C GLU A 55 -27.40 5.32 21.92
N TRP A 56 -28.07 4.18 21.77
CA TRP A 56 -28.25 3.20 22.84
C TRP A 56 -26.93 2.58 23.31
N LEU A 57 -26.03 2.21 22.40
CA LEU A 57 -24.71 1.70 22.77
C LEU A 57 -23.91 2.76 23.53
N ASN A 58 -23.94 4.02 23.05
CA ASN A 58 -23.25 5.12 23.71
C ASN A 58 -23.80 5.37 25.12
N SER A 59 -25.12 5.47 25.28
CA SER A 59 -25.77 5.67 26.59
C SER A 59 -25.59 4.47 27.53
N THR A 60 -25.53 3.25 26.99
CA THR A 60 -25.29 2.02 27.76
C THR A 60 -23.93 2.02 28.44
N PHE A 61 -22.89 2.52 27.76
CA PHE A 61 -21.53 2.57 28.30
C PHE A 61 -21.21 3.88 29.01
N GLN A 62 -22.06 4.90 28.89
CA GLN A 62 -21.99 6.10 29.73
C GLN A 62 -22.19 5.75 31.21
N ASN A 63 -21.41 6.40 32.08
CA ASN A 63 -21.42 6.20 33.53
C ASN A 63 -21.14 4.76 33.98
N TRP A 64 -20.29 4.05 33.26
CA TRP A 64 -19.79 2.74 33.66
C TRP A 64 -18.39 2.83 34.26
N ASN A 65 -18.03 1.86 35.13
CA ASN A 65 -16.70 1.80 35.73
C ASN A 65 -15.59 1.42 34.72
N TYR A 66 -15.96 1.14 33.48
CA TYR A 66 -15.05 0.87 32.38
C TYR A 66 -15.23 1.93 31.30
N THR A 67 -14.12 2.45 30.80
CA THR A 67 -14.08 3.45 29.75
C THR A 67 -14.18 2.79 28.38
N VAL A 68 -15.41 2.51 27.93
CA VAL A 68 -15.69 1.84 26.66
C VAL A 68 -16.32 2.81 25.66
N TYR A 69 -15.77 2.87 24.45
CA TYR A 69 -16.23 3.73 23.37
C TYR A 69 -16.68 2.91 22.16
N VAL A 70 -17.70 3.41 21.45
CA VAL A 70 -18.16 2.85 20.18
C VAL A 70 -17.42 3.55 19.04
N VAL A 71 -16.73 2.80 18.19
CA VAL A 71 -15.92 3.35 17.09
C VAL A 71 -16.70 3.38 15.78
N ASN A 72 -17.36 2.28 15.45
CA ASN A 72 -18.10 2.13 14.21
C ASN A 72 -19.27 1.16 14.42
N ILE A 73 -20.34 1.36 13.66
CA ILE A 73 -21.50 0.48 13.59
C ILE A 73 -21.92 0.32 12.12
N SER A 74 -22.14 -0.92 11.69
CA SER A 74 -22.58 -1.23 10.33
C SER A 74 -23.69 -2.29 10.33
N PHE A 75 -24.59 -2.21 9.35
CA PHE A 75 -25.51 -3.30 9.07
C PHE A 75 -24.79 -4.48 8.44
N HIS A 76 -25.16 -5.67 8.86
CA HIS A 76 -24.82 -6.89 8.16
C HIS A 76 -26.12 -7.57 7.77
N LEU A 77 -26.34 -7.78 6.47
CA LEU A 77 -27.47 -8.59 6.02
C LEU A 77 -27.23 -10.03 6.49
N SER A 78 -28.19 -10.61 7.19
CA SER A 78 -28.21 -12.05 7.38
C SER A 78 -28.40 -12.70 6.02
N ALA A 79 -27.36 -13.33 5.49
CA ALA A 79 -27.50 -14.25 4.37
C ALA A 79 -28.31 -15.46 4.87
N GLY A 80 -29.62 -15.37 4.75
CA GLY A 80 -30.61 -16.36 5.15
C GLY A 80 -31.78 -16.30 4.18
N GLU A 81 -31.62 -17.08 3.12
CA GLU A 81 -32.60 -17.51 2.12
C GLU A 81 -33.11 -16.49 1.07
N ASP A 82 -32.89 -16.92 -0.17
CA ASP A 82 -33.46 -16.41 -1.39
C ASP A 82 -34.93 -16.04 -1.25
N LYS A 83 -35.25 -14.90 -1.87
CA LYS A 83 -36.61 -14.41 -2.09
C LYS A 83 -37.39 -15.38 -2.99
N ILE A 84 -37.92 -16.46 -2.42
CA ILE A 84 -39.07 -17.13 -3.02
C ILE A 84 -40.31 -16.38 -2.53
N LYS A 85 -40.94 -15.64 -3.45
CA LYS A 85 -42.26 -15.06 -3.29
C LYS A 85 -43.29 -16.17 -3.06
N VAL A 86 -43.50 -16.62 -1.82
CA VAL A 86 -44.66 -17.42 -1.44
C VAL A 86 -45.21 -16.91 -0.11
N LYS A 87 -46.44 -16.38 -0.20
CA LYS A 87 -47.52 -16.36 0.80
C LYS A 87 -47.12 -16.15 2.28
N ARG A 88 -47.35 -14.92 2.75
CA ARG A 88 -47.30 -14.48 4.15
C ARG A 88 -47.95 -15.48 5.12
N SER A 89 -47.14 -16.17 5.92
CA SER A 89 -47.50 -16.50 7.29
C SER A 89 -47.17 -15.29 8.17
N LEU A 90 -48.13 -14.90 9.00
CA LEU A 90 -47.96 -13.95 10.09
C LEU A 90 -47.10 -14.64 11.16
N GLU A 91 -45.80 -14.32 11.28
CA GLU A 91 -45.07 -14.41 12.58
C GLU A 91 -43.58 -14.02 12.57
N ASP A 92 -42.93 -13.69 11.43
CA ASP A 92 -41.54 -13.23 11.50
C ASP A 92 -41.43 -11.71 11.60
N GLU A 93 -41.27 -11.22 12.82
CA GLU A 93 -40.84 -9.86 13.09
C GLU A 93 -39.44 -9.62 12.48
N PRO A 94 -39.20 -8.52 11.75
CA PRO A 94 -37.96 -8.35 11.03
C PRO A 94 -36.79 -8.20 12.01
N ARG A 95 -35.85 -9.14 11.93
CA ARG A 95 -34.60 -9.15 12.70
C ARG A 95 -33.49 -8.54 11.85
N LEU A 96 -32.78 -7.59 12.42
CA LEU A 96 -31.66 -6.90 11.79
C LEU A 96 -30.38 -7.24 12.56
N VAL A 97 -29.32 -7.56 11.83
CA VAL A 97 -28.00 -7.81 12.42
C VAL A 97 -27.13 -6.57 12.21
N LEU A 98 -26.57 -6.06 13.31
CA LEU A 98 -25.62 -4.96 13.29
C LEU A 98 -24.31 -5.41 13.92
N TRP A 99 -23.21 -5.00 13.31
CA TRP A 99 -21.88 -5.16 13.87
C TRP A 99 -21.38 -3.82 14.38
N ALA A 100 -20.71 -3.83 15.52
CA ALA A 100 -20.02 -2.65 16.01
C ALA A 100 -18.65 -2.98 16.59
N LEU A 101 -17.77 -1.99 16.56
CA LEU A 101 -16.45 -2.05 17.18
C LEU A 101 -16.45 -1.22 18.46
N LEU A 102 -16.02 -1.83 19.55
CA LEU A 102 -15.85 -1.19 20.84
C LEU A 102 -14.36 -1.13 21.18
N VAL A 103 -13.93 -0.02 21.78
CA VAL A 103 -12.57 0.14 22.32
C VAL A 103 -12.68 0.39 23.82
N TYR A 104 -12.05 -0.47 24.60
CA TYR A 104 -11.90 -0.30 26.04
C TYR A 104 -10.53 0.32 26.34
N ASN A 105 -10.52 1.51 26.94
CA ASN A 105 -9.30 2.14 27.42
C ASN A 105 -9.02 1.69 28.86
N ALA A 106 -8.03 0.80 29.02
CA ALA A 106 -7.66 0.20 30.29
C ALA A 106 -6.85 1.17 31.16
N THR A 107 -7.53 2.15 31.77
CA THR A 107 -6.85 3.15 32.63
C THR A 107 -6.68 2.65 34.07
N ASN A 108 -7.63 1.87 34.60
CA ASN A 108 -7.63 1.37 35.98
C ASN A 108 -7.81 -0.16 36.13
N ASN A 109 -8.44 -0.85 35.16
CA ASN A 109 -8.65 -2.31 35.20
C ASN A 109 -7.95 -2.97 34.01
N THR A 110 -7.05 -3.90 34.27
CA THR A 110 -6.15 -4.49 33.26
C THR A 110 -6.83 -5.46 32.30
N ASN A 111 -8.05 -5.94 32.58
CA ASN A 111 -8.78 -6.79 31.66
C ASN A 111 -10.31 -6.69 31.83
N LEU A 112 -11.03 -6.36 30.76
CA LEU A 112 -12.50 -6.38 30.71
C LEU A 112 -12.94 -7.63 29.96
N GLU A 113 -13.59 -8.58 30.61
CA GLU A 113 -14.05 -9.76 29.88
C GLU A 113 -15.23 -9.43 28.95
N GLY A 114 -15.24 -10.01 27.74
CA GLY A 114 -16.34 -9.82 26.79
C GLY A 114 -17.72 -10.22 27.34
N LYS A 115 -17.77 -11.18 28.28
CA LYS A 115 -19.00 -11.59 28.97
C LYS A 115 -19.60 -10.45 29.82
N ILE A 116 -18.76 -9.61 30.42
CA ILE A 116 -19.20 -8.48 31.24
C ILE A 116 -19.87 -7.43 30.35
N ILE A 117 -19.29 -7.14 29.17
CA ILE A 117 -19.89 -6.27 28.16
C ILE A 117 -21.22 -6.86 27.67
N GLN A 118 -21.26 -8.17 27.41
CA GLN A 118 -22.47 -8.87 26.97
C GLN A 118 -23.61 -8.73 27.99
N GLN A 119 -23.34 -8.97 29.27
CA GLN A 119 -24.31 -8.82 30.36
C GLN A 119 -24.79 -7.37 30.51
N LYS A 120 -23.89 -6.39 30.38
CA LYS A 120 -24.22 -4.96 30.44
C LYS A 120 -25.20 -4.57 29.32
N LEU A 121 -24.99 -5.08 28.10
CA LEU A 121 -25.88 -4.86 26.96
C LEU A 121 -27.25 -5.53 27.16
N LEU A 122 -27.28 -6.77 27.66
CA LEU A 122 -28.53 -7.48 27.95
C LEU A 122 -29.35 -6.78 29.05
N LYS A 123 -28.69 -6.26 30.10
CA LYS A 123 -29.37 -5.55 31.19
C LYS A 123 -29.99 -4.22 30.75
N ASN A 124 -29.35 -3.54 29.80
CA ASN A 124 -29.85 -2.29 29.23
C ASN A 124 -30.77 -2.51 28.02
N ASN A 125 -31.29 -3.73 27.81
CA ASN A 125 -32.22 -3.99 26.71
C ASN A 125 -33.47 -3.10 26.77
N GLU A 126 -34.00 -2.86 27.98
CA GLU A 126 -35.22 -2.06 28.17
C GLU A 126 -35.07 -0.58 27.80
N SER A 127 -33.83 -0.04 27.75
CA SER A 127 -33.59 1.34 27.30
C SER A 127 -33.52 1.47 25.78
N LEU A 128 -33.48 0.34 25.06
CA LEU A 128 -33.69 0.32 23.62
C LEU A 128 -35.20 0.39 23.37
N ASP A 129 -35.72 1.61 23.23
CA ASP A 129 -37.15 1.91 23.10
C ASP A 129 -37.59 2.01 21.62
N GLU A 130 -38.75 2.62 21.34
CA GLU A 130 -39.34 2.84 20.01
C GLU A 130 -39.64 1.54 19.25
N GLY A 131 -39.97 0.47 19.99
CA GLY A 131 -40.30 -0.83 19.39
C GLY A 131 -39.10 -1.56 18.77
N LEU A 132 -37.88 -1.19 19.18
CA LEU A 132 -36.67 -1.98 18.96
C LEU A 132 -36.42 -2.84 20.20
N ARG A 133 -36.00 -4.10 20.03
CA ARG A 133 -35.61 -4.96 21.17
C ARG A 133 -34.35 -5.72 20.83
N LEU A 134 -33.42 -5.81 21.79
CA LEU A 134 -32.24 -6.66 21.66
C LEU A 134 -32.68 -8.11 21.80
N HIS A 135 -32.49 -8.89 20.73
CA HIS A 135 -32.79 -10.33 20.71
C HIS A 135 -31.57 -11.15 21.15
N THR A 136 -30.40 -10.85 20.57
CA THR A 136 -29.16 -11.57 20.89
C THR A 136 -27.97 -10.63 20.75
N VAL A 137 -26.99 -10.81 21.61
CA VAL A 137 -25.70 -10.11 21.52
C VAL A 137 -24.57 -11.12 21.65
N ASN A 138 -23.60 -11.01 20.76
CA ASN A 138 -22.35 -11.75 20.80
C ASN A 138 -21.19 -10.76 20.89
N VAL A 139 -20.30 -10.93 21.87
CA VAL A 139 -19.14 -10.06 22.09
C VAL A 139 -17.88 -10.89 21.90
N ARG A 140 -17.03 -10.50 20.97
CA ARG A 140 -15.73 -11.13 20.72
C ARG A 140 -14.62 -10.13 20.96
N GLN A 141 -13.71 -10.44 21.87
CA GLN A 141 -12.46 -9.70 22.01
C GLN A 141 -11.61 -9.97 20.77
N LEU A 142 -11.07 -8.92 20.14
CA LEU A 142 -10.12 -9.05 19.06
C LEU A 142 -8.73 -9.17 19.68
N SER A 143 -8.05 -10.26 19.35
CA SER A 143 -6.68 -10.53 19.77
C SER A 143 -5.67 -9.91 18.79
N HIS A 144 -4.47 -9.63 19.28
CA HIS A 144 -3.40 -8.95 18.56
C HIS A 144 -2.17 -9.87 18.54
N CYS A 145 -1.36 -9.81 17.48
CA CYS A 145 -0.03 -10.38 17.55
C CYS A 145 0.86 -9.44 18.38
N LEU A 146 1.59 -10.00 19.35
CA LEU A 146 2.43 -9.21 20.24
C LEU A 146 3.67 -8.66 19.51
N ALA A 147 4.18 -7.54 20.00
CA ALA A 147 5.42 -6.99 19.48
C ALA A 147 6.58 -7.96 19.77
N MET A 148 7.39 -8.24 18.76
CA MET A 148 8.53 -9.16 18.89
C MET A 148 9.64 -8.84 17.90
N GLU A 149 10.86 -9.25 18.24
CA GLU A 149 12.01 -9.17 17.35
C GLU A 149 12.38 -10.58 16.87
N GLU A 150 12.08 -10.89 15.61
CA GLU A 150 12.43 -12.19 15.01
C GLU A 150 12.33 -12.13 13.48
N PRO A 151 13.40 -12.44 12.72
CA PRO A 151 14.77 -12.69 13.18
C PRO A 151 15.42 -11.41 13.73
N LYS A 152 16.59 -11.55 14.36
CA LYS A 152 17.33 -10.41 14.96
C LYS A 152 17.46 -9.25 13.96
N GLY A 153 17.11 -8.04 14.41
CA GLY A 153 17.04 -6.82 13.59
C GLY A 153 15.66 -6.50 12.99
N TYR A 154 14.73 -7.46 12.89
CA TYR A 154 13.36 -7.19 12.45
C TYR A 154 12.41 -7.05 13.64
N TYR A 155 12.09 -5.80 14.00
CA TYR A 155 11.14 -5.48 15.08
C TYR A 155 9.71 -5.36 14.55
N TRP A 156 8.89 -6.37 14.82
CA TRP A 156 7.48 -6.39 14.46
C TRP A 156 6.65 -5.76 15.59
N PRO A 157 5.87 -4.70 15.32
CA PRO A 157 5.05 -4.07 16.34
C PRO A 157 3.81 -4.89 16.68
N SER A 158 3.12 -4.53 17.77
CA SER A 158 1.84 -5.15 18.11
C SER A 158 0.76 -4.72 17.11
N ILE A 159 0.19 -5.67 16.37
CA ILE A 159 -0.81 -5.40 15.33
C ILE A 159 -1.99 -6.37 15.39
N GLN A 160 -3.11 -5.95 14.82
CA GLN A 160 -4.22 -6.84 14.51
C GLN A 160 -3.86 -7.76 13.33
N PRO A 161 -4.54 -8.91 13.17
CA PRO A 161 -4.33 -9.81 12.04
C PRO A 161 -4.41 -9.12 10.69
N SER A 162 -3.23 -8.94 10.11
CA SER A 162 -2.95 -8.25 8.85
C SER A 162 -1.51 -8.51 8.45
N GLU A 163 -1.16 -8.19 7.21
CA GLU A 163 0.22 -8.18 6.76
C GLU A 163 0.93 -6.90 7.24
N TYR A 164 2.15 -7.06 7.76
CA TYR A 164 3.03 -5.96 8.12
C TYR A 164 4.31 -6.03 7.30
N VAL A 165 4.80 -4.86 6.88
CA VAL A 165 5.94 -4.75 5.97
C VAL A 165 7.02 -3.87 6.60
N LEU A 166 8.25 -4.36 6.60
CA LEU A 166 9.45 -3.66 7.07
C LEU A 166 10.47 -3.56 5.94
N PRO A 167 11.31 -2.51 5.92
CA PRO A 167 12.48 -2.48 5.04
C PRO A 167 13.47 -3.58 5.42
N CYS A 168 14.18 -4.13 4.44
CA CYS A 168 15.26 -5.09 4.70
C CYS A 168 16.46 -4.40 5.38
N LEU A 169 17.05 -5.05 6.40
CA LEU A 169 18.15 -4.51 7.22
C LEU A 169 19.33 -3.94 6.40
N ASP A 170 19.84 -4.70 5.44
CA ASP A 170 21.01 -4.34 4.61
C ASP A 170 20.62 -3.97 3.17
N LYS A 171 19.31 -3.92 2.86
CA LYS A 171 18.81 -3.62 1.51
C LYS A 171 17.66 -2.59 1.55
N PRO A 172 17.96 -1.30 1.75
CA PRO A 172 16.96 -0.23 1.68
C PRO A 172 16.28 -0.24 0.30
N GLY A 173 14.95 -0.24 0.27
CA GLY A 173 14.15 -0.31 -0.95
C GLY A 173 13.52 -1.67 -1.25
N PHE A 174 14.03 -2.73 -0.61
CA PHE A 174 13.39 -4.03 -0.51
C PHE A 174 12.63 -4.16 0.80
N SER A 175 11.65 -5.05 0.82
CA SER A 175 10.79 -5.22 1.98
C SER A 175 10.71 -6.67 2.41
N ALA A 176 10.83 -6.88 3.72
CA ALA A 176 10.42 -8.10 4.38
C ALA A 176 8.96 -7.95 4.81
N SER A 177 8.16 -8.99 4.66
CA SER A 177 6.79 -9.00 5.19
C SER A 177 6.58 -10.12 6.19
N ARG A 178 5.64 -9.90 7.10
CA ARG A 178 5.18 -10.90 8.05
C ARG A 178 3.69 -10.72 8.25
N THR A 179 2.96 -11.83 8.24
CA THR A 179 1.50 -11.80 8.41
C THR A 179 1.11 -12.28 9.80
N CYS A 180 0.25 -11.50 10.48
CA CYS A 180 -0.41 -11.89 11.71
C CYS A 180 -1.72 -12.63 11.38
N PHE A 181 -1.91 -13.85 11.89
CA PHE A 181 -3.05 -14.69 11.59
C PHE A 181 -3.98 -14.89 12.80
N TYR A 182 -5.26 -15.10 12.51
CA TYR A 182 -6.18 -15.75 13.45
C TYR A 182 -5.94 -17.25 13.46
N ASN A 183 -5.94 -17.86 14.64
CA ASN A 183 -5.95 -19.31 14.74
C ASN A 183 -7.30 -19.86 14.25
N ALA A 184 -7.24 -20.79 13.29
CA ALA A 184 -8.42 -21.38 12.65
C ALA A 184 -9.36 -22.09 13.65
N THR A 185 -8.81 -22.67 14.72
CA THR A 185 -9.56 -23.41 15.73
C THR A 185 -10.08 -22.50 16.85
N ASN A 186 -9.33 -21.45 17.18
CA ASN A 186 -9.73 -20.47 18.19
C ASN A 186 -9.42 -19.04 17.74
N PRO A 187 -10.40 -18.28 17.23
CA PRO A 187 -10.17 -16.92 16.73
C PRO A 187 -9.79 -15.91 17.82
N LEU A 188 -9.79 -16.30 19.10
CA LEU A 188 -9.24 -15.50 20.21
C LEU A 188 -7.72 -15.61 20.33
N VAL A 189 -7.09 -16.56 19.63
CA VAL A 189 -5.64 -16.75 19.62
C VAL A 189 -5.10 -16.21 18.30
N THR A 190 -4.17 -15.28 18.39
CA THR A 190 -3.43 -14.72 17.26
C THR A 190 -1.98 -15.13 17.34
N TYR A 191 -1.37 -15.35 16.20
CA TYR A 191 0.04 -15.73 16.12
C TYR A 191 0.67 -15.14 14.87
N TRP A 192 1.98 -14.89 14.96
CA TRP A 192 2.78 -14.48 13.83
C TRP A 192 3.08 -15.66 12.92
N GLY A 193 2.84 -15.48 11.62
CA GLY A 193 3.35 -16.38 10.59
C GLY A 193 4.87 -16.30 10.42
N PRO A 194 5.44 -17.14 9.55
CA PRO A 194 6.85 -17.04 9.17
C PRO A 194 7.13 -15.68 8.51
N VAL A 195 8.38 -15.21 8.65
CA VAL A 195 8.85 -14.00 7.96
C VAL A 195 9.17 -14.32 6.52
N ASP A 196 8.66 -13.52 5.59
CA ASP A 196 9.05 -13.55 4.18
C ASP A 196 10.16 -12.52 3.93
N ILE A 197 11.38 -13.02 3.74
CA ILE A 197 12.58 -12.24 3.39
C ILE A 197 13.03 -12.51 1.95
N SER A 198 12.22 -13.15 1.12
CA SER A 198 12.58 -13.52 -0.26
C SER A 198 13.07 -12.31 -1.07
N ASN A 199 12.38 -11.17 -0.93
CA ASN A 199 12.77 -9.91 -1.56
C ASN A 199 14.07 -9.32 -1.00
N CYS A 200 14.45 -9.62 0.25
CA CYS A 200 15.72 -9.20 0.83
C CYS A 200 16.91 -10.01 0.31
N LEU A 201 16.69 -11.21 -0.21
CA LEU A 201 17.76 -12.09 -0.68
C LEU A 201 18.16 -11.80 -2.13
N LYS A 202 17.29 -11.21 -2.94
CA LYS A 202 17.54 -10.93 -4.36
C LYS A 202 18.72 -9.98 -4.60
N GLU A 203 19.56 -10.28 -5.57
CA GLU A 203 20.63 -9.37 -6.01
C GLU A 203 20.07 -8.23 -6.87
N ALA A 204 20.76 -7.08 -6.91
CA ALA A 204 20.33 -5.93 -7.72
C ALA A 204 20.13 -6.32 -9.19
N ASN A 205 21.01 -7.17 -9.72
CA ASN A 205 20.91 -7.73 -11.08
C ASN A 205 19.64 -8.57 -11.28
N GLU A 206 19.26 -9.42 -10.33
CA GLU A 206 18.05 -10.24 -10.46
C GLU A 206 16.79 -9.38 -10.50
N VAL A 207 16.78 -8.30 -9.71
CA VAL A 207 15.64 -7.38 -9.60
C VAL A 207 15.56 -6.50 -10.84
N ALA A 208 16.70 -5.97 -11.31
CA ALA A 208 16.77 -5.25 -12.56
C ALA A 208 16.29 -6.13 -13.73
N ASN A 209 16.66 -7.41 -13.77
CA ASN A 209 16.16 -8.35 -14.78
C ASN A 209 14.64 -8.62 -14.68
N GLN A 210 14.09 -8.69 -13.46
CA GLN A 210 12.63 -8.79 -13.27
C GLN A 210 11.91 -7.55 -13.80
N ILE A 211 12.44 -6.36 -13.52
CA ILE A 211 11.89 -5.08 -14.01
C ILE A 211 12.04 -4.96 -15.54
N LEU A 212 13.17 -5.41 -16.09
CA LEU A 212 13.39 -5.45 -17.53
C LEU A 212 12.33 -6.30 -18.23
N ASN A 213 11.98 -7.45 -17.68
CA ASN A 213 10.91 -8.30 -18.23
C ASN A 213 9.52 -7.63 -18.14
N LEU A 214 9.25 -6.87 -17.07
CA LEU A 214 8.00 -6.10 -16.93
C LEU A 214 7.88 -4.96 -17.93
N THR A 215 9.01 -4.47 -18.44
CA THR A 215 9.07 -3.37 -19.41
C THR A 215 9.35 -3.85 -20.82
N ALA A 216 9.33 -5.16 -21.10
CA ALA A 216 9.66 -5.68 -22.42
C ALA A 216 8.73 -5.16 -23.53
N ASP A 217 9.23 -5.19 -24.77
CA ASP A 217 8.50 -4.77 -25.97
C ASP A 217 7.10 -5.40 -26.03
N GLY A 218 6.07 -4.56 -26.25
CA GLY A 218 4.67 -4.98 -26.33
C GLY A 218 3.89 -4.94 -25.02
N GLN A 219 4.53 -4.61 -23.90
CA GLN A 219 3.83 -4.29 -22.65
C GLN A 219 3.17 -2.90 -22.74
N ASN A 220 1.89 -2.81 -22.37
CA ASN A 220 1.19 -1.53 -22.31
C ASN A 220 1.31 -0.95 -20.89
N LEU A 221 2.32 -0.10 -20.69
CA LEU A 221 2.62 0.51 -19.40
C LEU A 221 1.72 1.74 -19.17
N THR A 222 1.06 1.80 -18.00
CA THR A 222 0.30 2.98 -17.57
C THR A 222 1.16 3.93 -16.74
N SER A 223 0.77 5.20 -16.60
CA SER A 223 1.43 6.18 -15.69
C SER A 223 1.75 5.60 -14.30
N ALA A 224 0.80 4.88 -13.68
CA ALA A 224 1.01 4.29 -12.36
C ALA A 224 2.06 3.16 -12.36
N ASN A 225 2.09 2.34 -13.43
CA ASN A 225 3.11 1.30 -13.57
C ASN A 225 4.49 1.94 -13.76
N ILE A 226 4.59 2.97 -14.61
CA ILE A 226 5.84 3.66 -14.90
C ILE A 226 6.39 4.33 -13.64
N THR A 227 5.56 5.06 -12.88
CA THR A 227 5.97 5.69 -11.61
C THR A 227 6.55 4.66 -10.65
N ASN A 228 5.87 3.52 -10.46
CA ASN A 228 6.35 2.46 -9.58
C ASN A 228 7.65 1.80 -10.09
N ILE A 229 7.83 1.66 -11.41
CA ILE A 229 9.06 1.13 -12.00
C ILE A 229 10.23 2.11 -11.79
N VAL A 230 10.02 3.40 -12.06
CA VAL A 230 11.02 4.45 -11.86
C VAL A 230 11.45 4.51 -10.40
N GLU A 231 10.52 4.41 -9.45
CA GLU A 231 10.86 4.35 -8.03
C GLU A 231 11.71 3.13 -7.67
N GLN A 232 11.41 1.96 -8.24
CA GLN A 232 12.20 0.74 -7.99
C GLN A 232 13.61 0.86 -8.58
N VAL A 233 13.73 1.38 -9.81
CA VAL A 233 15.04 1.61 -10.45
C VAL A 233 15.86 2.64 -9.68
N LYS A 234 15.23 3.74 -9.24
CA LYS A 234 15.86 4.75 -8.38
C LYS A 234 16.44 4.15 -7.11
N ARG A 235 15.73 3.23 -6.47
CA ARG A 235 16.22 2.55 -5.26
C ARG A 235 17.47 1.71 -5.55
N ILE A 236 17.52 1.01 -6.69
CA ILE A 236 18.70 0.25 -7.11
C ILE A 236 19.89 1.19 -7.29
N VAL A 237 19.74 2.24 -8.10
CA VAL A 237 20.80 3.22 -8.39
C VAL A 237 21.32 3.90 -7.13
N ASN A 238 20.43 4.34 -6.23
CA ASN A 238 20.83 5.03 -5.01
C ASN A 238 21.60 4.13 -4.05
N LYS A 239 21.35 2.82 -4.05
CA LYS A 239 21.96 1.88 -3.12
C LYS A 239 23.34 1.39 -3.56
N GLU A 240 23.52 1.10 -4.85
CA GLU A 240 24.81 0.61 -5.35
C GLU A 240 25.85 1.73 -5.30
N GLU A 241 27.02 1.45 -4.74
CA GLU A 241 28.13 2.42 -4.67
C GLU A 241 28.88 2.49 -6.00
N ASN A 242 29.07 1.33 -6.63
CA ASN A 242 29.66 1.18 -7.96
C ASN A 242 28.74 0.29 -8.79
N ILE A 243 28.33 0.77 -9.95
CA ILE A 243 27.44 0.08 -10.87
C ILE A 243 28.28 -0.42 -12.04
N ASP A 244 28.40 -1.74 -12.16
CA ASP A 244 29.09 -2.32 -13.31
C ASP A 244 28.32 -2.08 -14.61
N ILE A 245 29.00 -2.26 -15.75
CA ILE A 245 28.43 -2.04 -17.08
C ILE A 245 27.22 -2.95 -17.38
N THR A 246 27.13 -4.12 -16.76
CA THR A 246 26.06 -5.10 -16.99
C THR A 246 24.78 -4.62 -16.32
N LEU A 247 24.86 -4.24 -15.04
CA LEU A 247 23.75 -3.64 -14.31
C LEU A 247 23.35 -2.32 -14.95
N GLY A 248 24.32 -1.44 -15.26
CA GLY A 248 24.08 -0.17 -15.94
C GLY A 248 23.36 -0.33 -17.28
N SER A 249 23.75 -1.32 -18.09
CA SER A 249 23.08 -1.65 -19.36
C SER A 249 21.65 -2.14 -19.14
N THR A 250 21.42 -2.96 -18.11
CA THR A 250 20.08 -3.44 -17.76
C THR A 250 19.16 -2.28 -17.36
N LEU A 251 19.64 -1.38 -16.51
CA LEU A 251 18.90 -0.20 -16.06
C LEU A 251 18.61 0.78 -17.20
N MET A 252 19.58 1.02 -18.09
CA MET A 252 19.38 1.85 -19.27
C MET A 252 18.36 1.24 -20.24
N ASN A 253 18.34 -0.08 -20.41
CA ASN A 253 17.32 -0.75 -21.24
C ASN A 253 15.91 -0.61 -20.66
N ILE A 254 15.74 -0.66 -19.33
CA ILE A 254 14.45 -0.40 -18.68
C ILE A 254 13.95 1.01 -19.03
N PHE A 255 14.80 2.04 -18.89
CA PHE A 255 14.42 3.40 -19.26
C PHE A 255 14.13 3.54 -20.75
N SER A 256 14.94 2.91 -21.61
CA SER A 256 14.70 2.88 -23.05
C SER A 256 13.33 2.29 -23.38
N ASN A 257 12.94 1.21 -22.71
CA ASN A 257 11.63 0.60 -22.94
C ASN A 257 10.48 1.50 -22.48
N ILE A 258 10.61 2.13 -21.31
CA ILE A 258 9.63 3.08 -20.78
C ILE A 258 9.37 4.21 -21.77
N LEU A 259 10.42 4.74 -22.42
CA LEU A 259 10.32 5.80 -23.43
C LEU A 259 9.52 5.41 -24.69
N SER A 260 9.15 4.14 -24.85
CA SER A 260 8.22 3.71 -25.91
C SER A 260 6.74 3.93 -25.54
N SER A 261 6.46 4.38 -24.30
CA SER A 261 5.12 4.70 -23.81
C SER A 261 4.65 6.08 -24.28
N SER A 262 3.37 6.42 -24.06
CA SER A 262 2.81 7.72 -24.45
C SER A 262 3.34 8.88 -23.58
N ASP A 263 3.42 10.08 -24.15
CA ASP A 263 3.84 11.28 -23.39
C ASP A 263 2.96 11.54 -22.16
N SER A 264 1.66 11.22 -22.23
CA SER A 264 0.74 11.35 -21.09
C SER A 264 1.07 10.40 -19.96
N ASP A 265 1.53 9.18 -20.25
CA ASP A 265 1.92 8.21 -19.23
C ASP A 265 3.31 8.51 -18.64
N LEU A 266 4.16 9.23 -19.39
CA LEU A 266 5.51 9.58 -18.96
C LEU A 266 5.58 10.85 -18.12
N LEU A 267 4.58 11.75 -18.24
CA LEU A 267 4.61 13.10 -17.69
C LEU A 267 4.97 13.12 -16.20
N GLU A 268 4.32 12.28 -15.39
CA GLU A 268 4.48 12.24 -13.94
C GLU A 268 5.87 11.77 -13.50
N SER A 269 6.43 10.75 -14.17
CA SER A 269 7.68 10.12 -13.75
C SER A 269 8.92 10.68 -14.46
N SER A 270 8.75 11.46 -15.54
CA SER A 270 9.83 11.94 -16.41
C SER A 270 10.98 12.64 -15.66
N SER A 271 10.67 13.57 -14.76
CA SER A 271 11.68 14.29 -13.97
C SER A 271 12.47 13.37 -13.05
N GLU A 272 11.81 12.38 -12.45
CA GLU A 272 12.47 11.45 -11.54
C GLU A 272 13.31 10.41 -12.30
N ALA A 273 12.84 10.00 -13.48
CA ALA A 273 13.59 9.13 -14.38
C ALA A 273 14.92 9.80 -14.81
N LEU A 274 14.89 11.07 -15.23
CA LEU A 274 16.09 11.82 -15.62
C LEU A 274 17.09 11.95 -14.46
N LYS A 275 16.63 12.33 -13.26
CA LYS A 275 17.50 12.39 -12.07
C LYS A 275 18.14 11.04 -11.75
N THR A 276 17.39 9.96 -11.95
CA THR A 276 17.90 8.61 -11.72
C THR A 276 18.95 8.20 -12.76
N ILE A 277 18.78 8.59 -14.02
CA ILE A 277 19.79 8.39 -15.08
C ILE A 277 21.05 9.19 -14.79
N ASP A 278 20.91 10.45 -14.33
CA ASP A 278 22.05 11.28 -13.94
C ASP A 278 22.84 10.64 -12.79
N GLU A 279 22.16 10.20 -11.73
CA GLU A 279 22.79 9.51 -10.60
C GLU A 279 23.45 8.19 -11.03
N LEU A 280 22.81 7.44 -11.92
CA LEU A 280 23.38 6.22 -12.51
C LEU A 280 24.70 6.53 -13.22
N ALA A 281 24.74 7.59 -14.04
CA ALA A 281 25.95 7.99 -14.76
C ALA A 281 27.13 8.29 -13.83
N PHE A 282 26.87 8.90 -12.67
CA PHE A 282 27.91 9.19 -11.66
C PHE A 282 28.45 7.93 -10.97
N LYS A 283 27.66 6.86 -10.92
CA LYS A 283 27.98 5.62 -10.20
C LYS A 283 28.50 4.51 -11.10
N ILE A 284 28.57 4.71 -12.42
CA ILE A 284 29.16 3.73 -13.34
C ILE A 284 30.63 3.51 -12.97
N ASP A 285 30.99 2.24 -12.76
CA ASP A 285 32.35 1.86 -12.46
C ASP A 285 33.27 2.02 -13.67
N LEU A 286 34.24 2.92 -13.56
CA LEU A 286 35.29 3.17 -14.55
C LEU A 286 36.64 2.53 -14.16
N ASN A 287 36.74 1.77 -13.07
CA ASN A 287 38.04 1.31 -12.54
C ASN A 287 38.85 0.45 -13.52
N SER A 288 38.21 -0.12 -14.56
CA SER A 288 38.87 -0.92 -15.59
C SER A 288 39.03 -0.22 -16.95
N THR A 289 38.40 0.96 -17.18
CA THR A 289 38.39 1.65 -18.48
C THR A 289 38.32 3.17 -18.33
N SER A 290 38.92 3.93 -19.26
CA SER A 290 38.85 5.40 -19.23
C SER A 290 37.49 5.96 -19.65
N HIS A 291 36.64 5.12 -20.24
CA HIS A 291 35.31 5.48 -20.72
C HIS A 291 34.42 4.24 -20.85
N VAL A 292 33.13 4.44 -20.67
CA VAL A 292 32.06 3.44 -20.83
C VAL A 292 30.98 4.03 -21.73
N ASN A 293 30.54 3.24 -22.71
CA ASN A 293 29.43 3.57 -23.60
C ASN A 293 28.34 2.53 -23.45
N ILE A 294 27.14 2.96 -23.03
CA ILE A 294 25.94 2.13 -22.95
C ILE A 294 24.95 2.68 -23.97
N THR A 295 24.51 1.83 -24.89
CA THR A 295 23.60 2.20 -25.96
C THR A 295 22.38 1.29 -25.93
N THR A 296 21.22 1.88 -26.20
CA THR A 296 19.92 1.21 -26.24
C THR A 296 19.14 1.74 -27.45
N ARG A 297 17.91 1.27 -27.64
CA ARG A 297 17.07 1.74 -28.76
C ARG A 297 16.77 3.25 -28.66
N ASN A 298 16.39 3.73 -27.48
CA ASN A 298 15.89 5.09 -27.28
C ASN A 298 16.83 5.99 -26.47
N LEU A 299 17.91 5.44 -25.90
CA LEU A 299 18.88 6.16 -25.07
C LEU A 299 20.33 5.76 -25.37
N ALA A 300 21.24 6.70 -25.16
CA ALA A 300 22.67 6.44 -25.10
C ALA A 300 23.28 7.19 -23.92
N LEU A 301 24.16 6.51 -23.17
CA LEU A 301 24.89 7.05 -22.04
C LEU A 301 26.38 6.81 -22.26
N GLY A 302 27.17 7.90 -22.26
CA GLY A 302 28.62 7.85 -22.32
C GLY A 302 29.19 8.46 -21.04
N VAL A 303 30.04 7.72 -20.34
CA VAL A 303 30.74 8.20 -19.13
C VAL A 303 32.24 8.11 -19.39
N SER A 304 32.97 9.18 -19.13
CA SER A 304 34.43 9.19 -19.28
C SER A 304 35.07 9.95 -18.12
N SER A 305 36.19 9.43 -17.63
CA SER A 305 36.97 10.09 -16.59
C SER A 305 37.84 11.18 -17.20
N LEU A 306 37.89 12.34 -16.53
CA LEU A 306 38.74 13.47 -16.90
C LEU A 306 39.72 13.75 -15.77
N LEU A 307 41.00 13.93 -16.12
CA LEU A 307 42.03 14.28 -15.16
C LEU A 307 41.93 15.76 -14.76
N PRO A 308 41.77 16.09 -13.46
CA PRO A 308 41.72 17.47 -13.00
C PRO A 308 42.98 18.25 -13.43
N GLY A 309 42.80 19.46 -13.95
CA GLY A 309 43.90 20.31 -14.42
C GLY A 309 44.34 20.05 -15.88
N THR A 310 43.73 19.10 -16.59
CA THR A 310 43.89 19.01 -18.04
C THR A 310 42.91 19.95 -18.74
N ASN A 311 43.42 21.02 -19.35
CA ASN A 311 42.64 21.95 -20.19
C ASN A 311 42.41 21.38 -21.61
N ALA A 312 42.13 20.08 -21.73
CA ALA A 312 41.87 19.44 -23.00
C ALA A 312 40.41 19.67 -23.42
N ILE A 313 40.18 20.18 -24.63
CA ILE A 313 38.83 20.26 -25.20
C ILE A 313 38.38 18.83 -25.53
N SER A 314 37.33 18.37 -24.87
CA SER A 314 36.69 17.08 -25.14
C SER A 314 35.55 17.26 -26.13
N ASN A 315 35.63 16.59 -27.28
CA ASN A 315 34.52 16.51 -28.22
C ASN A 315 33.72 15.23 -27.96
N PHE A 316 32.41 15.37 -27.87
CA PHE A 316 31.47 14.27 -27.75
C PHE A 316 30.62 14.25 -29.02
N SER A 317 30.54 13.08 -29.65
CA SER A 317 29.69 12.89 -30.83
C SER A 317 28.75 11.72 -30.62
N ILE A 318 27.47 11.97 -30.86
CA ILE A 318 26.44 10.95 -30.95
C ILE A 318 26.00 10.87 -32.41
N GLY A 319 25.95 9.67 -32.95
CA GLY A 319 25.46 9.48 -34.31
C GLY A 319 24.82 8.12 -34.48
N LEU A 320 24.06 8.00 -35.56
CA LEU A 320 23.50 6.72 -35.97
C LEU A 320 24.54 6.03 -36.87
N PRO A 321 24.85 4.74 -36.66
CA PRO A 321 25.74 4.00 -37.54
C PRO A 321 25.26 4.03 -38.99
N SER A 322 26.20 4.05 -39.94
CA SER A 322 25.92 4.07 -41.38
C SER A 322 25.29 2.77 -41.93
N ASN A 323 25.20 1.72 -41.10
CA ASN A 323 24.76 0.38 -41.50
C ASN A 323 23.43 0.01 -40.82
N ASN A 324 22.27 0.42 -41.33
CA ASN A 324 20.92 -0.11 -41.01
C ASN A 324 20.56 -0.46 -39.54
N GLU A 325 21.34 -0.02 -38.55
CA GLU A 325 21.18 -0.35 -37.15
C GLU A 325 20.33 0.72 -36.48
N SER A 326 19.34 0.26 -35.70
CA SER A 326 18.32 1.10 -35.09
C SER A 326 18.70 1.62 -33.70
N TYR A 327 20.00 1.76 -33.41
CA TYR A 327 20.50 2.22 -32.11
C TYR A 327 21.57 3.30 -32.26
N PHE A 328 21.60 4.24 -31.31
CA PHE A 328 22.59 5.31 -31.27
C PHE A 328 23.98 4.75 -30.94
N GLN A 329 25.02 5.26 -31.59
CA GLN A 329 26.41 4.97 -31.24
C GLN A 329 27.10 6.26 -30.78
N LEU A 330 27.84 6.18 -29.68
CA LEU A 330 28.82 7.21 -29.33
C LEU A 330 30.06 6.97 -30.21
N LEU A 331 30.22 7.82 -31.22
CA LEU A 331 31.12 7.55 -32.35
C LEU A 331 32.59 7.85 -32.03
N SER A 332 32.89 8.75 -31.10
CA SER A 332 34.27 9.00 -30.69
C SER A 332 34.40 9.87 -29.43
N PHE A 333 35.43 9.57 -28.64
CA PHE A 333 36.12 10.52 -27.76
C PHE A 333 37.43 10.92 -28.46
N THR A 334 37.41 11.97 -29.29
CA THR A 334 38.63 12.48 -29.96
C THR A 334 38.88 13.93 -29.60
N THR A 335 40.05 14.19 -29.01
CA THR A 335 40.63 15.52 -28.82
C THR A 335 41.11 16.07 -30.16
N CYS A 336 40.34 16.95 -30.79
CA CYS A 336 40.78 17.72 -31.97
C CYS A 336 40.12 19.10 -31.99
N PHE A 337 40.93 20.14 -32.24
CA PHE A 337 40.57 21.55 -32.18
C PHE A 337 40.15 22.03 -33.57
N GLU A 338 39.03 22.74 -33.70
CA GLU A 338 38.92 23.77 -34.72
C GLU A 338 38.12 24.96 -34.18
N LYS A 339 38.76 26.13 -34.22
CA LYS A 339 38.25 27.38 -33.68
C LYS A 339 37.52 28.12 -34.79
N THR A 340 36.20 28.21 -34.74
CA THR A 340 35.49 29.36 -35.32
C THR A 340 34.34 29.77 -34.41
N SER A 341 34.34 31.06 -34.06
CA SER A 341 33.28 31.67 -33.26
C SER A 341 32.16 32.15 -34.17
N LYS A 342 30.91 31.90 -33.78
CA LYS A 342 29.83 32.90 -33.82
C LYS A 342 28.56 32.43 -33.14
N SER A 343 28.03 33.35 -32.35
CA SER A 343 26.75 33.36 -31.63
C SER A 343 25.53 33.11 -32.52
N ALA A 344 24.53 32.41 -31.99
CA ALA A 344 23.13 32.84 -31.99
C ALA A 344 22.32 31.95 -31.02
N ALA A 345 22.02 32.48 -29.85
CA ALA A 345 20.84 32.06 -29.12
C ALA A 345 19.68 32.82 -29.76
N ASP A 346 18.77 32.09 -30.42
CA ASP A 346 17.38 32.50 -30.65
C ASP A 346 16.60 31.32 -31.24
N GLY A 347 15.51 30.95 -30.54
CA GLY A 347 14.31 30.33 -31.09
C GLY A 347 14.36 28.86 -31.50
N PHE A 348 13.66 28.00 -30.77
CA PHE A 348 12.33 27.51 -31.16
C PHE A 348 11.54 27.04 -29.93
#